data_AF-A0A0P0MFH2-F1
#
_entry.id   AF-A0A0P0MFH2-F1
#
_cell.length_a   1.000
_cell.length_b   1.000
_cell.length_c   1.000
_cell.angle_alpha   90.00
_cell.angle_beta   90.00
_cell.angle_gamma   90.00
#
_symmetry.space_group_name_H-M   'P 1'
#
loop_
_entity.id
_entity.type
_entity.pdbx_description
1 polymer ?
#
loop_
_entity_poly.entity_id
_entity_poly.type
_entity_poly.pdbx_seq_one_letter_code
_entity_poly.pdbx_strand_id
1 'polypeptide(L)'
;MSVSLSPAMALAEASPARSAGFEIMTSRQTGNCIACHALPGVEGLVSTFGPSLQGVARKWNRAELTQWVKDARQMNPQTLMPPFGATEGLTKANPPRAILSDAQISEVVDTLQSWQ
;
A
#
# COMPACT_ATOMS: atom_id res chain seq x y z
N MET A 1 -12.94 40.99 -41.81
CA MET A 1 -12.41 40.84 -40.44
C MET A 1 -12.72 39.42 -40.01
N SER A 2 -11.73 38.54 -40.07
CA SER A 2 -11.88 37.11 -39.84
C SER A 2 -11.26 36.78 -38.49
N VAL A 3 -12.06 36.40 -37.50
CA VAL A 3 -11.56 35.95 -36.20
C VAL A 3 -11.57 34.42 -36.21
N SER A 4 -10.39 33.83 -36.39
CA SER A 4 -10.17 32.40 -36.22
C SER A 4 -10.15 32.07 -34.73
N LEU A 5 -11.13 31.30 -34.25
CA LEU A 5 -11.11 30.73 -32.91
C LEU A 5 -10.41 29.36 -32.98
N SER A 6 -9.17 29.30 -32.52
CA SER A 6 -8.52 28.02 -32.20
C SER A 6 -8.99 27.56 -30.83
N PRO A 7 -9.40 26.29 -30.65
CA PRO A 7 -9.65 25.77 -29.31
C PRO A 7 -8.30 25.51 -28.64
N ALA A 8 -8.05 26.20 -27.54
CA ALA A 8 -7.00 25.81 -26.60
C ALA A 8 -7.42 24.46 -25.99
N MET A 9 -6.63 23.42 -26.26
CA MET A 9 -6.75 22.16 -25.53
C MET A 9 -6.43 22.43 -24.06
N ALA A 10 -7.46 22.36 -23.22
CA ALA A 10 -7.30 22.30 -21.79
C ALA A 10 -6.59 20.98 -21.46
N LEU A 11 -5.32 21.06 -21.09
CA LEU A 11 -4.65 19.98 -20.35
C LEU A 11 -5.36 19.91 -19.00
N ALA A 12 -6.20 18.90 -18.82
CA ALA A 12 -6.65 18.53 -17.50
C ALA A 12 -5.40 18.12 -16.71
N GLU A 13 -5.00 18.93 -15.72
CA GLU A 13 -4.05 18.50 -14.72
C GLU A 13 -4.69 17.36 -13.93
N ALA A 14 -4.41 16.13 -14.36
CA ALA A 14 -4.68 14.97 -13.55
C ALA A 14 -3.82 15.11 -12.30
N SER A 15 -4.45 15.21 -11.12
CA SER A 15 -3.76 14.93 -9.86
C SER A 15 -2.91 13.67 -10.06
N PRO A 16 -1.65 13.64 -9.57
CA PRO A 16 -0.79 12.49 -9.78
C PRO A 16 -1.57 11.25 -9.37
N ALA A 17 -1.79 10.35 -10.33
CA ALA A 17 -2.55 9.14 -10.09
C ALA A 17 -1.91 8.42 -8.90
N ARG A 18 -2.74 8.02 -7.93
CA ARG A 18 -2.27 7.21 -6.80
C ARG A 18 -1.58 5.96 -7.35
N SER A 19 -0.47 5.58 -6.72
CA SER A 19 0.27 4.39 -7.12
C SER A 19 -0.60 3.14 -6.94
N ALA A 20 -0.33 2.09 -7.71
CA ALA A 20 -1.06 0.82 -7.59
C ALA A 20 -0.96 0.24 -6.16
N GLY A 21 0.21 0.37 -5.52
CA GLY A 21 0.38 -0.02 -4.12
C GLY A 21 -0.48 0.79 -3.15
N PHE A 22 -0.68 2.09 -3.38
CA PHE A 22 -1.59 2.89 -2.56
C PHE A 22 -3.03 2.40 -2.66
N GLU A 23 -3.50 2.09 -3.86
CA GLU A 23 -4.83 1.54 -4.09
C GLU A 23 -5.02 0.18 -3.41
N ILE A 24 -4.00 -0.70 -3.47
CA ILE A 24 -3.99 -1.96 -2.73
C ILE A 24 -4.08 -1.72 -1.21
N MET A 25 -3.27 -0.80 -0.68
CA MET A 25 -3.23 -0.51 0.75
C MET A 25 -4.52 0.12 1.29
N THR A 26 -5.27 0.85 0.47
CA THR A 26 -6.53 1.50 0.88
C THR A 26 -7.78 0.68 0.56
N SER A 27 -7.66 -0.36 -0.27
CA SER A 27 -8.77 -1.25 -0.62
C SER A 27 -9.10 -2.23 0.51
N ARG A 28 -10.37 -2.23 0.94
CA ARG A 28 -10.92 -3.19 1.93
C ARG A 28 -10.89 -4.65 1.47
N GLN A 29 -10.79 -4.90 0.17
CA GLN A 29 -10.81 -6.24 -0.41
C GLN A 29 -9.40 -6.85 -0.53
N THR A 30 -8.36 -6.03 -0.43
CA THR A 30 -6.96 -6.47 -0.59
C THR A 30 -6.14 -6.11 0.64
N GLY A 31 -5.31 -5.06 0.60
CA GLY A 31 -4.37 -4.73 1.68
C GLY A 31 -5.04 -4.20 2.95
N ASN A 32 -6.07 -3.36 2.82
CA ASN A 32 -6.79 -2.71 3.93
C ASN A 32 -5.86 -2.17 5.05
N CYS A 33 -4.68 -1.69 4.68
CA CYS A 33 -3.61 -1.31 5.60
C CYS A 33 -4.04 -0.11 6.47
N ILE A 34 -4.88 0.77 5.91
CA ILE A 34 -5.48 1.92 6.61
C ILE A 34 -6.31 1.54 7.84
N ALA A 35 -6.74 0.27 7.97
CA ALA A 35 -7.44 -0.18 9.16
C ALA A 35 -6.53 -0.14 10.40
N CYS A 36 -5.22 -0.29 10.21
CA CYS A 36 -4.24 -0.32 11.30
C CYS A 36 -3.23 0.83 11.24
N HIS A 37 -2.85 1.28 10.05
CA HIS A 37 -1.77 2.24 9.86
C HIS A 37 -2.28 3.59 9.36
N ALA A 38 -1.65 4.66 9.85
CA ALA A 38 -1.72 5.97 9.18
C ALA A 38 -0.85 5.94 7.91
N LEU A 39 -1.42 6.39 6.78
CA LEU A 39 -0.76 6.46 5.48
C LEU A 39 -0.60 7.92 5.03
N PRO A 40 0.52 8.27 4.37
CA PRO A 40 0.67 9.59 3.75
C PRO A 40 -0.43 9.86 2.71
N GLY A 41 -1.03 11.05 2.74
CA GLY A 41 -2.07 11.45 1.79
C GLY A 41 -3.47 10.87 2.08
N VAL A 42 -3.66 10.18 3.20
CA VAL A 42 -4.99 9.82 3.73
C VAL A 42 -5.40 10.85 4.78
N GLU A 43 -6.52 11.52 4.56
CA GLU A 43 -7.05 12.55 5.45
C GLU A 43 -8.18 12.02 6.35
N GLY A 44 -8.50 12.77 7.41
CA GLY A 44 -9.57 12.45 8.35
C GLY A 44 -9.12 11.58 9.52
N LEU A 45 -10.01 10.72 10.02
CA LEU A 45 -9.71 9.83 11.14
C LEU A 45 -8.82 8.68 10.67
N VAL A 46 -7.53 8.76 11.02
CA VAL A 46 -6.54 7.71 10.73
C VAL A 46 -6.36 6.76 11.91
N SER A 47 -6.00 5.51 11.62
CA SER A 47 -5.74 4.50 12.65
C SER A 47 -4.39 4.74 13.34
N THR A 48 -4.35 4.44 14.63
CA THR A 48 -3.14 4.48 15.48
C THR A 48 -2.78 3.11 16.05
N PHE A 49 -3.44 2.05 15.58
CA PHE A 49 -3.23 0.69 16.07
C PHE A 49 -1.83 0.16 15.72
N GLY A 50 -1.40 0.39 14.48
CA GLY A 50 -0.03 0.22 14.01
C GLY A 50 0.69 1.56 13.91
N PRO A 51 2.03 1.55 13.81
CA PRO A 51 2.82 2.76 13.61
C PRO A 51 2.49 3.43 12.26
N SER A 52 2.66 4.75 12.16
CA SER A 52 2.56 5.44 10.87
C SER A 52 3.54 4.84 9.85
N LEU A 53 3.10 4.75 8.59
CA LEU A 53 3.95 4.35 7.47
C LEU A 53 4.69 5.53 6.83
N GLN A 54 4.44 6.76 7.29
CA GLN A 54 5.24 7.91 6.88
C GLN A 54 6.70 7.67 7.28
N GLY A 55 7.55 7.67 6.27
CA GLY A 55 8.99 7.49 6.42
C GLY A 55 9.48 6.10 6.72
N VAL A 56 8.69 5.10 6.36
CA VAL A 56 9.06 3.70 6.48
C VAL A 56 10.32 3.38 5.65
N ALA A 57 10.56 4.07 4.53
CA ALA A 57 11.73 3.86 3.67
C ALA A 57 13.06 4.26 4.34
N ARG A 58 13.04 5.15 5.33
CA ARG A 58 14.22 5.47 6.15
C ARG A 58 14.62 4.34 7.08
N LYS A 59 13.68 3.45 7.44
CA LYS A 59 13.89 2.38 8.43
C LYS A 59 14.21 1.05 7.79
N TRP A 60 13.61 0.76 6.63
CA TRP A 60 13.66 -0.55 6.01
C TRP A 60 13.99 -0.46 4.53
N ASN A 61 14.87 -1.36 4.07
CA ASN A 61 15.18 -1.51 2.65
C ASN A 61 14.07 -2.32 1.93
N ARG A 62 14.20 -2.46 0.59
CA ARG A 62 13.20 -3.15 -0.23
C ARG A 62 12.90 -4.56 0.25
N ALA A 63 13.94 -5.36 0.52
CA ALA A 63 13.79 -6.76 0.89
C ALA A 63 13.12 -6.90 2.25
N GLU A 64 13.46 -6.03 3.20
CA GLU A 64 12.83 -5.98 4.52
C GLU A 64 11.35 -5.58 4.42
N LEU A 65 11.02 -4.57 3.60
CA LEU A 65 9.63 -4.19 3.34
C LEU A 65 8.85 -5.32 2.66
N THR A 66 9.45 -6.00 1.69
CA THR A 66 8.84 -7.19 1.07
C THR A 66 8.57 -8.26 2.10
N GLN A 67 9.50 -8.52 3.03
CA GLN A 67 9.29 -9.50 4.10
C GLN A 67 8.17 -9.06 5.06
N TRP A 68 8.13 -7.79 5.47
CA TRP A 68 7.06 -7.24 6.30
C TRP A 68 5.68 -7.43 5.67
N VAL A 69 5.53 -7.13 4.38
CA VAL A 69 4.25 -7.29 3.67
C VAL A 69 3.91 -8.76 3.43
N LYS A 70 4.88 -9.57 3.00
CA LYS A 70 4.67 -10.99 2.68
C LYS A 70 4.31 -11.80 3.92
N ASP A 71 5.13 -11.70 4.97
CA ASP A 71 4.91 -12.34 6.26
C ASP A 71 5.64 -11.61 7.38
N ALA A 72 4.93 -10.68 8.03
CA ALA A 72 5.43 -9.92 9.16
C ALA A 72 5.83 -10.79 10.37
N ARG A 73 5.34 -12.02 10.48
CA ARG A 73 5.66 -12.93 11.60
C ARG A 73 7.13 -13.33 11.62
N GLN A 74 7.78 -13.32 10.45
CA GLN A 74 9.22 -13.59 10.33
C GLN A 74 10.07 -12.42 10.88
N MET A 75 9.53 -11.20 10.83
CA MET A 75 10.18 -10.01 11.38
C MET A 75 9.87 -9.83 12.87
N ASN A 76 8.62 -10.07 13.25
CA ASN A 76 8.15 -10.02 14.62
C ASN A 76 7.11 -11.13 14.86
N PRO A 77 7.47 -12.24 15.53
CA PRO A 77 6.57 -13.36 15.79
C PRO A 77 5.32 -13.01 16.63
N GLN A 78 5.32 -11.85 17.30
CA GLN A 78 4.19 -11.36 18.11
C GLN A 78 3.35 -10.32 17.37
N THR A 79 3.61 -10.07 16.09
CA THR A 79 2.84 -9.10 15.30
C THR A 79 1.39 -9.53 15.10
N LEU A 80 0.51 -8.54 15.05
CA LEU A 80 -0.88 -8.71 14.63
C LEU A 80 -1.08 -8.37 13.14
N MET A 81 -0.03 -7.89 12.46
CA MET A 81 -0.07 -7.63 11.02
C MET A 81 -0.27 -8.96 10.27
N PRO A 82 -1.31 -9.08 9.42
CA PRO A 82 -1.57 -10.31 8.69
C PRO A 82 -0.43 -10.66 7.72
N PRO A 83 -0.11 -11.95 7.51
CA PRO A 83 0.73 -12.36 6.40
C PRO A 83 -0.06 -12.21 5.09
N PHE A 84 0.29 -11.24 4.24
CA PHE A 84 -0.47 -11.01 3.01
C PHE A 84 -0.09 -11.97 1.89
N GLY A 85 1.12 -12.52 1.90
CA GLY A 85 1.64 -13.40 0.84
C GLY A 85 1.95 -14.84 1.27
N ALA A 86 1.85 -15.15 2.57
CA ALA A 86 2.14 -16.49 3.09
C ALA A 86 0.87 -17.27 3.44
N THR A 87 0.94 -18.60 3.29
CA THR A 87 -0.18 -19.51 3.59
C THR A 87 0.14 -20.47 4.73
N GLU A 88 1.41 -20.54 5.11
CA GLU A 88 1.97 -21.39 6.12
C GLU A 88 1.55 -20.92 7.52
N GLY A 89 1.16 -21.87 8.37
CA GLY A 89 0.77 -21.59 9.75
C GLY A 89 -0.55 -20.83 9.90
N LEU A 90 -1.37 -20.74 8.84
CA LEU A 90 -2.74 -20.21 8.95
C LEU A 90 -3.67 -21.26 9.55
N THR A 91 -4.21 -20.98 10.73
CA THR A 91 -5.14 -21.89 11.44
C THR A 91 -6.61 -21.53 11.23
N LYS A 92 -6.90 -20.30 10.81
CA LYS A 92 -8.27 -19.77 10.63
C LYS A 92 -8.73 -19.70 9.18
N ALA A 93 -7.83 -19.90 8.21
CA ALA A 93 -8.15 -19.87 6.78
C ALA A 93 -8.32 -21.31 6.25
N ASN A 94 -9.44 -21.60 5.58
CA ASN A 94 -9.69 -22.92 4.98
C ASN A 94 -10.46 -22.79 3.64
N PRO A 95 -9.83 -23.11 2.48
CA PRO A 95 -8.41 -23.43 2.33
C PRO A 95 -7.53 -22.19 2.57
N PRO A 96 -6.26 -22.36 2.99
CA PRO A 96 -5.35 -21.24 3.13
C PRO A 96 -5.03 -20.63 1.75
N ARG A 97 -5.07 -19.30 1.67
CA ARG A 97 -4.82 -18.53 0.45
C ARG A 97 -4.07 -17.24 0.79
N ALA A 98 -3.12 -16.86 -0.06
CA ALA A 98 -2.49 -15.55 0.01
C ALA A 98 -3.52 -14.48 -0.36
N ILE A 99 -3.47 -13.33 0.33
CA ILE A 99 -4.34 -12.17 0.08
C ILE A 99 -3.82 -11.38 -1.13
N LEU A 100 -2.49 -11.25 -1.23
CA LEU A 100 -1.80 -10.53 -2.29
C LEU A 100 -0.88 -11.49 -3.06
N SER A 101 -0.84 -11.31 -4.38
CA SER A 101 0.19 -11.93 -5.23
C SER A 101 1.55 -11.26 -5.03
N ASP A 102 2.65 -11.92 -5.42
CA ASP A 102 3.99 -11.32 -5.34
C ASP A 102 4.10 -10.02 -6.16
N ALA A 103 3.38 -9.91 -7.28
CA ALA A 103 3.31 -8.67 -8.06
C ALA A 103 2.63 -7.54 -7.27
N GLN A 104 1.49 -7.81 -6.63
CA GLN A 104 0.82 -6.84 -5.76
C GLN A 104 1.67 -6.44 -4.55
N ILE A 105 2.41 -7.39 -3.97
CA ILE A 105 3.37 -7.09 -2.90
C ILE A 105 4.46 -6.15 -3.40
N SER A 106 5.01 -6.37 -4.61
CA SER A 106 5.98 -5.44 -5.19
C SER A 106 5.40 -4.03 -5.32
N GLU A 107 4.19 -3.87 -5.85
CA GLU A 107 3.54 -2.56 -6.01
C GLU A 107 3.37 -1.82 -4.67
N VAL A 108 2.99 -2.57 -3.62
CA VAL A 108 2.92 -2.04 -2.25
C VAL A 108 4.30 -1.58 -1.79
N VAL A 109 5.33 -2.41 -1.96
CA VAL A 109 6.71 -2.11 -1.56
C VAL A 109 7.25 -0.90 -2.32
N ASP A 110 7.02 -0.80 -3.63
CA ASP A 110 7.38 0.35 -4.45
C ASP A 110 6.79 1.65 -3.90
N THR A 111 5.53 1.59 -3.50
CA THR A 111 4.86 2.74 -2.85
C THR A 111 5.50 3.06 -1.50
N LEU A 112 5.75 2.07 -0.65
CA LEU A 112 6.38 2.26 0.67
C LEU A 112 7.79 2.85 0.54
N GLN A 113 8.56 2.47 -0.48
CA GLN A 113 9.91 3.00 -0.73
C GLN A 113 9.90 4.48 -1.14
N SER A 114 8.80 4.97 -1.69
CA SER A 114 8.64 6.40 -2.00
C SER A 114 8.39 7.26 -0.76
N TRP A 115 8.00 6.65 0.37
CA TRP A 115 7.67 7.38 1.60
C TRP A 115 8.91 7.54 2.48
N GLN A 116 9.58 8.66 2.23
CA GLN A 116 10.80 9.05 2.94
C GLN A 116 10.54 9.46 4.37
#